data_AF-A0A1A8VVW6-F1
#
_entry.id   AF-A0A1A8VVW6-F1
#
_cell.length_a   1.000
_cell.length_b   1.000
_cell.length_c   1.000
_cell.angle_alpha   90.00
_cell.angle_beta   90.00
_cell.angle_gamma   90.00
#
_symmetry.space_group_name_H-M   'P 1'
#
loop_
_entity.id
_entity.type
_entity.pdbx_description
1 polymer ?
#
loop_
_entity_poly.entity_id
_entity_poly.type
_entity_poly.pdbx_seq_one_letter_code
_entity_poly.pdbx_strand_id
1 'polypeptide(L)'
;MVISNKMKRTIIIRRNYLHYVKKYNRFEKRHKNVPCHCSPCFDVKEGDIVTVGQCRPLSKTVRFNVLHVEKHQIFGIFLFSSENFQKGWCALAGKRLRGDPVSAKTLLSAYKNTP
;
A
#
# COMPACT_ATOMS: atom_id res chain seq x y z
N MET A 1 -1.06 -7.62 -12.43
CA MET A 1 -1.60 -6.99 -11.21
C MET A 1 -1.84 -8.05 -10.15
N VAL A 2 -1.46 -7.78 -8.92
CA VAL A 2 -1.67 -8.67 -7.76
C VAL A 2 -3.13 -8.58 -7.32
N ILE A 3 -3.79 -9.74 -7.20
CA ILE A 3 -5.17 -9.83 -6.69
C ILE A 3 -5.16 -10.03 -5.18
N SER A 4 -4.34 -10.97 -4.71
CA SER A 4 -4.34 -11.35 -3.29
C SER A 4 -2.96 -11.83 -2.83
N ASN A 5 -2.65 -11.50 -1.58
CA ASN A 5 -1.45 -11.92 -0.87
C ASN A 5 -1.81 -12.56 0.49
N LYS A 6 -2.67 -13.58 0.47
CA LYS A 6 -3.13 -14.27 1.69
C LYS A 6 -2.29 -15.49 2.05
N MET A 7 -1.58 -16.08 1.09
CA MET A 7 -0.80 -17.29 1.28
C MET A 7 0.64 -16.96 1.67
N LYS A 8 1.25 -17.79 2.52
CA LYS A 8 2.67 -17.61 2.87
C LYS A 8 3.54 -17.74 1.62
N ARG A 9 4.35 -16.71 1.34
CA ARG A 9 5.36 -16.67 0.26
C ARG A 9 4.81 -16.95 -1.15
N THR A 10 3.50 -16.79 -1.37
CA THR A 10 2.87 -16.99 -2.68
C THR A 10 1.81 -15.94 -2.91
N ILE A 11 1.85 -15.32 -4.08
CA ILE A 11 0.90 -14.30 -4.51
C ILE A 11 0.09 -14.79 -5.70
N ILE A 12 -1.14 -14.31 -5.83
CA ILE A 12 -1.99 -14.58 -6.99
C ILE A 12 -1.99 -13.35 -7.89
N ILE A 13 -1.49 -13.52 -9.11
CA ILE A 13 -1.42 -12.46 -10.11
C ILE A 13 -2.49 -12.68 -11.18
N ARG A 14 -3.17 -11.61 -11.54
CA ARG A 14 -4.04 -11.56 -12.71
C ARG A 14 -3.25 -11.17 -13.95
N ARG A 15 -3.34 -12.00 -14.99
CA ARG A 15 -2.91 -11.67 -16.36
C ARG A 15 -4.15 -11.48 -17.22
N ASN A 16 -4.38 -10.25 -17.66
CA ASN A 16 -5.44 -9.93 -18.63
C ASN A 16 -4.84 -10.03 -20.04
N TYR A 17 -5.57 -10.64 -20.97
CA TYR A 17 -5.18 -10.69 -22.38
C TYR A 17 -6.42 -10.58 -23.26
N LEU A 18 -6.23 -10.04 -24.46
CA LEU A 18 -7.27 -9.94 -25.47
C LEU A 18 -7.24 -11.20 -26.33
N HIS A 19 -8.39 -11.83 -26.50
CA HIS A 19 -8.55 -12.98 -27.37
C HIS A 19 -9.37 -12.58 -28.60
N TYR A 20 -8.86 -12.87 -29.79
CA TYR A 20 -9.51 -12.49 -31.05
C TYR A 20 -10.49 -13.58 -31.51
N VAL A 21 -11.73 -13.19 -31.79
CA VAL A 21 -12.77 -14.10 -32.29
C VAL A 21 -12.97 -13.89 -33.78
N LYS A 22 -12.45 -14.82 -34.59
CA LYS A 22 -12.44 -14.76 -36.06
C LYS A 22 -13.84 -14.62 -36.69
N LYS A 23 -14.87 -15.22 -36.09
CA LYS A 23 -16.25 -15.18 -36.64
C LYS A 23 -16.84 -13.77 -36.66
N TYR A 24 -16.50 -12.94 -35.68
CA TYR A 24 -17.11 -11.61 -35.48
C TYR A 24 -16.13 -10.46 -35.67
N ASN A 25 -14.86 -10.75 -35.98
CA ASN A 25 -13.77 -9.77 -36.07
C ASN A 25 -13.66 -8.86 -34.82
N ARG A 26 -13.91 -9.42 -33.63
CA ARG A 26 -13.91 -8.69 -32.34
C ARG A 26 -12.91 -9.28 -31.37
N PHE A 27 -12.36 -8.45 -30.49
CA PHE A 27 -11.53 -8.88 -29.36
C PHE A 27 -12.37 -8.97 -28.09
N GLU A 28 -12.25 -10.08 -27.36
CA GLU A 28 -12.83 -10.23 -26.02
C GLU A 28 -11.74 -10.14 -24.95
N LYS A 29 -12.12 -9.65 -23.77
CA LYS A 29 -11.21 -9.58 -22.61
C LYS A 29 -11.27 -10.91 -21.86
N ARG A 30 -10.13 -11.61 -21.74
CA ARG A 30 -9.97 -12.78 -20.88
C ARG A 30 -8.94 -12.51 -19.79
N HIS A 31 -9.04 -13.28 -18.72
CA HIS A 31 -8.05 -13.24 -17.65
C HIS A 31 -7.69 -14.64 -17.16
N LYS A 32 -6.45 -14.79 -16.71
CA LYS A 32 -5.95 -16.00 -16.03
C LYS A 32 -5.30 -15.59 -14.72
N ASN A 33 -5.55 -16.39 -13.68
CA ASN A 33 -4.92 -16.24 -12.38
C ASN A 33 -3.70 -17.17 -12.33
N VAL A 34 -2.54 -16.60 -12.06
CA VAL A 34 -1.27 -17.32 -12.04
C VAL A 34 -0.68 -17.21 -10.63
N PRO A 35 -0.46 -18.33 -9.94
CA PRO A 35 0.22 -18.32 -8.65
C PRO A 35 1.72 -18.15 -8.87
N CYS A 36 2.31 -17.21 -8.13
CA CYS A 36 3.72 -16.87 -8.23
C CYS A 36 4.35 -16.94 -6.84
N HIS A 37 5.55 -17.52 -6.75
CA HIS A 37 6.34 -17.49 -5.54
C HIS A 37 6.86 -16.08 -5.29
N CYS A 38 6.73 -15.62 -4.06
CA CYS A 38 7.27 -14.34 -3.61
C CYS A 38 8.35 -14.61 -2.57
N SER A 39 9.57 -14.18 -2.88
CA SER A 39 10.67 -14.14 -1.91
C SER A 39 10.33 -13.16 -0.78
N PRO A 40 10.71 -13.43 0.48
CA PRO A 40 10.42 -12.56 1.62
C PRO A 40 11.05 -11.16 1.53
N CYS A 41 11.95 -10.92 0.57
CA CYS A 41 12.54 -9.61 0.31
C CYS A 41 11.53 -8.60 -0.26
N PHE A 42 10.43 -9.08 -0.85
CA PHE A 42 9.45 -8.21 -1.52
C PHE A 42 8.20 -8.01 -0.65
N ASP A 43 7.96 -6.77 -0.26
CA ASP A 43 6.70 -6.34 0.36
C ASP A 43 5.67 -6.01 -0.73
N VAL A 44 4.89 -7.03 -1.10
CA VAL A 44 3.87 -6.92 -2.17
C VAL A 44 2.50 -6.62 -1.57
N LYS A 45 1.87 -5.54 -2.05
CA LYS A 45 0.49 -5.19 -1.71
C LYS A 45 -0.47 -5.59 -2.84
N GLU A 46 -1.75 -5.65 -2.51
CA GLU A 46 -2.80 -5.85 -3.53
C GLU A 46 -2.85 -4.63 -4.45
N GLY A 47 -3.00 -4.85 -5.76
CA GLY A 47 -2.99 -3.79 -6.76
C GLY A 47 -1.63 -3.48 -7.40
N ASP A 48 -0.52 -3.99 -6.84
CA ASP A 48 0.81 -3.78 -7.42
C ASP A 48 0.96 -4.49 -8.79
N ILE A 49 1.82 -3.91 -9.64
CA ILE A 49 2.23 -4.51 -10.90
C ILE A 49 3.53 -5.27 -10.65
N VAL A 50 3.58 -6.52 -11.08
CA VAL A 50 4.69 -7.41 -10.74
C VAL A 50 5.16 -8.10 -12.01
N THR A 51 6.48 -8.04 -12.21
CA THR A 51 7.17 -8.75 -13.27
C THR A 51 7.60 -10.11 -12.76
N VAL A 52 7.19 -11.15 -13.48
CA VAL A 52 7.40 -12.54 -13.08
C VAL A 52 8.17 -13.33 -14.13
N GLY A 53 9.11 -14.15 -13.66
CA GLY A 53 9.87 -15.09 -14.48
C GLY A 53 9.34 -16.50 -14.36
N GLN A 54 9.49 -17.31 -15.41
CA GLN A 54 9.33 -18.76 -15.31
C GLN A 54 10.44 -19.36 -14.46
N CYS A 55 10.13 -20.40 -13.70
CA CYS A 55 11.06 -21.11 -12.84
C CYS A 55 10.83 -22.62 -12.92
N ARG A 56 11.72 -23.39 -12.29
CA ARG A 56 11.47 -24.81 -12.02
C ARG A 56 10.16 -24.96 -11.19
N PRO A 57 9.45 -26.09 -11.28
CA PRO A 57 8.29 -26.33 -10.43
C PRO A 57 8.70 -26.28 -8.95
N LEU A 58 8.12 -25.35 -8.20
CA LEU A 58 8.34 -25.21 -6.75
C LEU A 58 7.25 -25.94 -5.95
N SER A 59 6.05 -26.04 -6.53
CA SER A 59 4.93 -26.79 -5.98
C SER A 59 4.05 -27.31 -7.12
N LYS A 60 2.90 -27.92 -6.79
CA LYS A 60 1.92 -28.41 -7.77
C LYS A 60 1.52 -27.32 -8.77
N THR A 61 1.33 -26.09 -8.31
CA THR A 61 0.81 -24.97 -9.11
C THR A 61 1.80 -23.84 -9.29
N VAL A 62 2.77 -23.67 -8.38
CA VAL A 62 3.73 -22.55 -8.43
C VAL A 62 4.91 -22.89 -9.32
N ARG A 63 4.98 -22.19 -10.46
CA ARG A 63 6.03 -22.33 -11.49
C ARG A 63 6.65 -20.99 -11.89
N PHE A 64 6.28 -19.92 -11.21
CA PHE A 64 6.73 -18.56 -11.50
C PHE A 64 7.32 -17.95 -10.24
N ASN A 65 8.34 -17.10 -10.39
CA ASN A 65 8.92 -16.29 -9.32
C ASN A 65 8.76 -14.81 -9.63
N VAL A 66 8.61 -14.01 -8.58
CA VAL A 66 8.61 -12.55 -8.65
C VAL A 66 10.05 -12.05 -8.81
N LEU A 67 10.26 -11.20 -9.83
CA LEU A 67 11.56 -10.60 -10.13
C LEU A 67 11.60 -9.12 -9.73
N HIS A 68 10.55 -8.39 -10.06
CA HIS A 68 10.48 -6.95 -9.82
C HIS A 68 9.05 -6.54 -9.47
N VAL A 69 8.91 -5.58 -8.57
CA VAL A 69 7.63 -5.06 -8.08
C VAL A 69 7.56 -3.57 -8.37
N GLU A 70 6.58 -3.19 -9.18
CA GLU A 70 6.22 -1.81 -9.48
C GLU A 70 5.06 -1.42 -8.56
N LYS A 71 5.33 -0.53 -7.61
CA LYS A 71 4.32 -0.04 -6.66
C LYS A 71 3.34 0.85 -7.40
N HIS A 72 2.07 0.46 -7.41
CA HIS A 72 1.04 1.29 -8.03
C HIS A 72 0.63 2.40 -7.06
N GLN A 73 1.26 3.57 -7.18
CA GLN A 73 0.81 4.76 -6.46
C GLN A 73 -0.49 5.25 -7.08
N ILE A 74 -1.59 5.09 -6.35
CA ILE A 74 -2.84 5.78 -6.69
C ILE A 74 -2.56 7.28 -6.51
N PHE A 75 -2.38 7.98 -7.62
CA PHE A 75 -2.08 9.43 -7.67
C PHE A 75 -3.18 10.33 -7.08
N GLY A 76 -4.24 9.77 -6.50
CA GLY A 76 -5.50 10.47 -6.22
C GLY A 76 -6.05 10.38 -4.80
N ILE A 77 -5.25 10.06 -3.77
CA ILE A 77 -5.76 10.04 -2.37
C ILE A 77 -4.89 10.84 -1.39
N PHE A 78 -3.70 11.31 -1.78
CA PHE A 78 -2.79 12.02 -0.88
C PHE A 78 -3.04 13.54 -0.71
N LEU A 79 -4.21 14.06 -1.11
CA LEU A 79 -4.60 15.45 -0.79
C LEU A 79 -5.70 15.58 0.29
N PHE A 80 -6.14 14.50 0.95
CA PHE A 80 -7.14 14.66 2.02
C PHE A 80 -6.95 13.80 3.27
N SER A 81 -5.73 13.34 3.54
CA SER A 81 -5.43 12.74 4.84
C SER A 81 -4.04 13.15 5.31
N SER A 82 -3.93 14.41 5.73
CA SER A 82 -2.90 14.79 6.67
C SER A 82 -3.58 15.53 7.83
N GLU A 83 -3.51 14.92 9.00
CA GLU A 83 -3.59 15.55 10.32
C GLU A 83 -2.42 16.55 10.54
N ASN A 84 -2.06 17.34 9.52
CA ASN A 84 -1.00 18.34 9.59
C ASN A 84 -1.44 19.73 9.11
N PHE A 85 -2.74 19.98 8.86
CA PHE A 85 -3.23 21.33 8.59
C PHE A 85 -3.40 22.19 9.86
N GLN A 86 -3.37 21.61 11.07
CA GLN A 86 -3.57 22.38 12.32
C GLN A 86 -2.29 23.05 12.85
N LYS A 87 -1.09 22.63 12.40
CA LYS A 87 0.18 23.21 12.88
C LYS A 87 0.74 24.33 12.00
N GLY A 88 0.20 24.55 10.79
CA GLY A 88 0.65 25.59 9.86
C GLY A 88 -0.10 26.92 9.98
N TRP A 89 -1.38 26.92 10.34
CA TRP A 89 -2.19 28.15 10.40
C TRP A 89 -2.19 28.87 11.75
N CYS A 90 -1.74 28.23 12.83
CA CYS A 90 -1.61 28.89 14.13
C CYS A 90 -0.39 29.85 14.21
N ALA A 91 0.58 29.72 13.30
CA ALA A 91 1.77 30.59 13.25
C ALA A 91 1.58 31.87 12.42
N LEU A 92 0.48 31.99 11.67
CA LEU A 92 0.20 33.14 10.78
C LEU A 92 -1.04 33.94 11.18
N ALA A 93 -1.92 33.39 12.02
CA ALA A 93 -3.03 34.14 12.60
C ALA A 93 -2.66 34.65 14.00
N GLY A 94 -1.94 35.77 14.06
CA GLY A 94 -1.81 36.54 15.29
C GLY A 94 -3.18 36.95 15.80
N LYS A 95 -3.73 36.22 16.79
CA LYS A 95 -4.88 36.67 17.58
C LYS A 95 -5.01 35.90 18.91
N ARG A 96 -4.43 36.53 19.95
CA ARG A 96 -4.99 36.72 21.31
C ARG A 96 -5.64 35.49 21.96
N LEU A 97 -4.84 34.74 22.73
CA LEU A 97 -5.34 33.86 23.80
C LEU A 97 -5.87 34.74 24.96
N ARG A 98 -7.18 34.75 25.17
CA ARG A 98 -7.78 35.05 26.48
C ARG A 98 -7.82 33.72 27.26
N GLY A 99 -7.26 33.72 28.48
CA GLY A 99 -6.95 32.56 29.34
C GLY A 99 -8.11 31.59 29.63
N ASP A 100 -7.85 30.30 29.81
CA ASP A 100 -7.29 29.57 31.00
C ASP A 100 -8.39 29.23 32.02
N PRO A 101 -8.47 28.02 32.64
CA PRO A 101 -7.38 27.35 33.40
C PRO A 101 -7.36 25.79 33.23
N VAL A 102 -6.38 24.95 33.61
CA VAL A 102 -5.67 24.79 34.88
C VAL A 102 -4.31 24.08 34.63
N SER A 103 -3.23 24.86 34.74
CA SER A 103 -1.95 24.58 35.40
C SER A 103 -1.07 23.38 34.97
N ALA A 104 -0.26 23.61 33.94
CA ALA A 104 1.02 22.91 33.73
C ALA A 104 2.11 23.26 34.78
N LYS A 105 1.86 24.23 35.67
CA LYS A 105 2.75 24.54 36.80
C LYS A 105 2.67 23.51 37.93
N THR A 106 1.59 22.73 38.00
CA THR A 106 1.42 21.66 39.01
C THR A 106 2.26 20.42 38.68
N LEU A 107 2.54 20.15 37.40
CA LEU A 107 3.37 19.01 37.01
C LEU A 107 4.87 19.29 37.15
N LEU A 108 5.29 20.55 37.07
CA LEU A 108 6.70 20.92 37.22
C LEU A 108 7.14 21.02 38.70
N SER A 109 6.21 21.25 39.64
CA SER A 109 6.53 21.15 41.07
C SER A 109 6.55 19.69 41.57
N ALA A 110 5.84 18.78 40.90
CA ALA A 110 5.83 17.35 41.22
C ALA A 110 7.14 16.63 40.85
N TYR A 111 7.88 17.11 39.85
CA TYR A 111 9.14 16.48 39.42
C TYR A 111 10.38 16.95 40.20
N LYS A 112 10.28 18.01 41.02
CA LYS A 112 11.43 18.57 41.77
C LYS A 112 11.50 18.19 43.24
N ASN A 113 10.48 17.52 43.78
CA ASN A 113 10.46 17.03 45.16
C ASN A 113 10.08 15.54 45.19
N THR A 114 10.93 14.71 44.60
CA THR A 114 11.01 13.29 44.95
C THR A 114 12.21 13.13 45.88
N PRO A 115 12.06 12.49 47.05
CA PRO A 115 13.21 12.07 47.84
C PRO A 115 14.10 11.10 47.06
#